data_AF-A0A3A2ZVQ8-F1
#
_entry.id   AF-A0A3A2ZVQ8-F1
#
_cell.length_a   1.000
_cell.length_b   1.000
_cell.length_c   1.000
_cell.angle_alpha   90.00
_cell.angle_beta   90.00
_cell.angle_gamma   90.00
#
_symmetry.space_group_name_H-M   'P 1'
#
loop_
_entity.id
_entity.type
_entity.pdbx_description
1 polymer ?
#
loop_
_entity_poly.entity_id
_entity_poly.type
_entity_poly.pdbx_seq_one_letter_code
_entity_poly.pdbx_strand_id
1 'polypeptide(L)'
;MLPQSVGFATAILGVIGMLLQFTIYPSINGRLGTAKSYQYFLSLFPLAYAFAPYIALAPSSTPPPGQANGPWVWFSIIVVLFLQVTARTFTLPTSIILLNNCSPHPSVLGTIHGIGQSVSSAFRTIGPIFSGSWYGYGLDIGMVGFAWWLIALVSVFGCIAAIFVYEGSGHEILLPGEEEELTRN
;
A
#
# COMPACT_ATOMS: atom_id res chain seq x y z
N MET A 1 12.18 -22.27 -6.62
CA MET A 1 12.66 -21.10 -7.37
C MET A 1 14.01 -20.68 -6.81
N LEU A 2 15.00 -20.37 -7.65
CA LEU A 2 16.26 -19.85 -7.14
C LEU A 2 16.05 -18.42 -6.60
N PRO A 3 16.72 -18.02 -5.50
CA PRO A 3 16.60 -16.67 -4.94
C PRO A 3 16.85 -15.55 -5.97
N GLN A 4 17.74 -15.78 -6.93
CA GLN A 4 18.06 -14.85 -8.01
C GLN A 4 16.85 -14.53 -8.91
N SER A 5 15.99 -15.52 -9.21
CA SER A 5 14.80 -15.33 -10.04
C SER A 5 13.77 -14.45 -9.35
N VAL A 6 13.62 -14.59 -8.03
CA VAL A 6 12.74 -13.74 -7.22
C VAL A 6 13.27 -12.31 -7.18
N GLY A 7 14.59 -12.14 -7.04
CA GLY A 7 15.23 -10.83 -7.09
C GLY A 7 15.02 -10.12 -8.43
N PHE A 8 15.22 -10.83 -9.54
CA PHE A 8 15.00 -10.28 -10.88
C PHE A 8 13.53 -9.91 -11.13
N ALA A 9 12.59 -10.78 -10.74
CA ALA A 9 11.16 -10.48 -10.81
C ALA A 9 10.79 -9.23 -10.00
N THR A 10 11.34 -9.10 -8.79
CA THR A 10 11.12 -7.93 -7.92
C THR A 10 11.67 -6.66 -8.55
N ALA A 11 12.83 -6.72 -9.22
CA ALA A 11 13.41 -5.58 -9.94
C ALA A 11 12.51 -5.12 -11.10
N ILE A 12 12.01 -6.05 -11.92
CA ILE A 12 11.08 -5.74 -13.02
C ILE A 12 9.81 -5.08 -12.48
N LEU A 13 9.21 -5.65 -11.43
CA LEU A 13 8.02 -5.07 -10.80
C LEU A 13 8.31 -3.66 -10.25
N GLY A 14 9.52 -3.42 -9.73
CA GLY A 14 9.96 -2.09 -9.30
C GLY A 14 10.02 -1.08 -10.45
N VAL A 15 10.59 -1.46 -11.60
CA VAL A 15 10.66 -0.62 -12.80
C VAL A 15 9.26 -0.29 -13.32
N ILE A 16 8.39 -1.29 -13.43
CA ILE A 16 6.99 -1.10 -13.84
C ILE A 16 6.28 -0.16 -12.87
N GLY A 17 6.43 -0.38 -11.56
CA GLY A 17 5.87 0.47 -10.52
C GLY A 17 6.31 1.93 -10.65
N MET A 18 7.60 2.18 -10.90
CA MET A 18 8.11 3.54 -11.13
C MET A 18 7.50 4.18 -12.38
N LEU A 19 7.41 3.47 -13.50
CA LEU A 19 6.79 4.00 -14.71
C LEU A 19 5.32 4.38 -14.49
N LEU A 20 4.56 3.54 -13.78
CA LEU A 20 3.16 3.81 -13.42
C LEU A 20 3.05 5.04 -12.51
N GLN A 21 3.98 5.23 -11.57
CA GLN A 21 4.03 6.42 -10.70
C GLN A 21 4.32 7.71 -11.47
N PHE A 22 5.18 7.70 -12.49
CA PHE A 22 5.45 8.92 -13.26
C PHE A 22 4.36 9.27 -14.28
N THR A 23 3.65 8.26 -14.80
CA THR A 23 2.71 8.46 -15.92
C THR A 23 1.25 8.49 -15.51
N ILE A 24 0.79 7.49 -14.74
CA ILE A 24 -0.63 7.30 -14.44
C ILE A 24 -1.04 8.06 -13.18
N TYR A 25 -0.17 8.08 -12.17
CA TYR A 25 -0.47 8.72 -10.88
C TYR A 25 -0.86 10.20 -11.01
N PRO A 26 -0.13 11.07 -11.74
CA PRO A 26 -0.48 12.50 -11.82
C PRO A 26 -1.85 12.72 -12.46
N SER A 27 -2.18 11.94 -13.50
CA SER A 27 -3.44 12.05 -14.23
C SER A 27 -4.64 11.65 -13.37
N ILE A 28 -4.52 10.56 -12.60
CA ILE A 28 -5.62 10.09 -11.75
C ILE A 28 -5.75 10.94 -10.48
N ASN A 29 -4.64 11.29 -9.83
CA ASN A 29 -4.65 12.13 -8.64
C ASN A 29 -5.25 13.51 -8.93
N GLY A 30 -4.95 14.10 -10.09
CA GLY A 30 -5.53 15.37 -10.53
C GLY A 30 -7.05 15.33 -10.75
N ARG A 31 -7.66 14.14 -10.95
CA ARG A 31 -9.12 14.00 -11.15
C ARG A 31 -9.87 13.62 -9.88
N LEU A 32 -9.26 12.80 -9.01
CA LEU A 32 -9.91 12.26 -7.81
C LEU A 32 -9.62 13.09 -6.55
N GLY A 33 -8.54 13.88 -6.53
CA GLY A 33 -8.00 14.48 -5.31
C GLY A 33 -7.20 13.47 -4.48
N THR A 34 -6.39 13.96 -3.54
CA THR A 34 -5.39 13.14 -2.85
C THR A 34 -6.01 12.27 -1.76
N ALA A 35 -6.88 12.82 -0.90
CA ALA A 35 -7.55 12.03 0.14
C ALA A 35 -8.42 10.89 -0.45
N LYS A 36 -9.20 11.16 -1.49
CA LYS A 36 -10.06 10.13 -2.14
C LYS A 36 -9.25 9.07 -2.88
N SER A 37 -8.18 9.48 -3.57
CA SER A 37 -7.25 8.53 -4.20
C SER A 37 -6.65 7.60 -3.13
N TYR A 38 -6.19 8.15 -2.00
CA TYR A 38 -5.67 7.34 -0.91
C TYR A 38 -6.71 6.32 -0.41
N GLN A 39 -7.94 6.77 -0.13
CA GLN A 39 -9.04 5.90 0.33
C GLN A 39 -9.36 4.76 -0.64
N TYR A 40 -9.53 5.07 -1.94
CA TYR A 40 -9.91 4.05 -2.93
C TYR A 40 -8.79 3.04 -3.17
N PHE A 41 -7.55 3.51 -3.37
CA PHE A 41 -6.46 2.58 -3.68
C PHE A 41 -5.96 1.79 -2.47
N LEU A 42 -6.16 2.30 -1.25
CA LEU A 42 -5.87 1.52 -0.03
C LEU A 42 -6.81 0.32 0.10
N SER A 43 -8.05 0.42 -0.39
CA SER A 43 -9.02 -0.69 -0.38
C SER A 43 -8.60 -1.90 -1.24
N LEU A 44 -7.62 -1.75 -2.13
CA LEU A 44 -7.09 -2.85 -2.94
C LEU A 44 -6.19 -3.80 -2.13
N PHE A 45 -5.57 -3.35 -1.04
CA PHE A 45 -4.73 -4.20 -0.17
C PHE A 45 -5.49 -5.37 0.48
N PRO A 46 -6.62 -5.15 1.20
CA PRO A 46 -7.35 -6.26 1.78
C PRO A 46 -7.84 -7.24 0.71
N LEU A 47 -8.21 -6.76 -0.49
CA LEU A 47 -8.59 -7.61 -1.61
C LEU A 47 -7.43 -8.48 -2.09
N ALA A 48 -6.24 -7.88 -2.28
CA ALA A 48 -5.05 -8.60 -2.71
C ALA A 48 -4.64 -9.68 -1.69
N TYR A 49 -4.67 -9.35 -0.40
CA TYR A 49 -4.32 -10.30 0.66
C TYR A 49 -5.37 -11.39 0.84
N ALA A 50 -6.65 -11.09 0.65
CA ALA A 50 -7.70 -12.09 0.66
C ALA A 50 -7.54 -13.09 -0.49
N PHE A 51 -7.15 -12.64 -1.69
CA PHE A 51 -6.98 -13.52 -2.86
C PHE A 51 -5.67 -14.31 -2.89
N ALA A 52 -4.60 -13.80 -2.26
CA ALA A 52 -3.28 -14.42 -2.26
C ALA A 52 -3.25 -15.94 -1.95
N PRO A 53 -3.94 -16.47 -0.91
CA PRO A 53 -3.88 -17.90 -0.61
C PRO A 53 -4.58 -18.77 -1.65
N TYR A 54 -5.52 -18.23 -2.42
CA TYR A 54 -6.24 -18.99 -3.46
C TYR A 54 -5.37 -19.26 -4.70
N ILE A 55 -4.22 -18.59 -4.85
CA ILE A 55 -3.23 -18.93 -5.89
C ILE A 55 -2.81 -20.40 -5.76
N ALA A 56 -2.72 -20.92 -4.53
CA ALA A 56 -2.36 -22.32 -4.28
C ALA A 56 -3.41 -23.33 -4.76
N LEU A 57 -4.66 -22.90 -4.97
CA LEU A 57 -5.74 -23.74 -5.51
C LEU A 57 -5.81 -23.69 -7.05
N ALA A 58 -5.01 -22.84 -7.71
CA ALA A 58 -5.04 -22.72 -9.16
C ALA A 58 -4.57 -24.03 -9.83
N PRO A 59 -5.27 -24.50 -10.89
CA PRO A 59 -4.90 -25.73 -11.59
C PRO A 59 -3.46 -25.67 -12.11
N SER A 60 -2.61 -26.55 -11.59
CA SER A 60 -1.23 -26.72 -12.06
C SER A 60 -1.18 -27.76 -13.18
N SER A 61 -0.49 -27.42 -14.27
CA SER A 61 -0.16 -28.34 -15.36
C SER A 61 1.01 -29.26 -15.00
N THR A 62 1.73 -29.01 -13.90
CA THR A 62 2.82 -29.85 -13.39
C THR A 62 2.35 -30.60 -12.13
N PRO A 63 2.48 -31.93 -12.07
CA PRO A 63 2.12 -32.70 -10.88
C PRO A 63 3.07 -32.44 -9.70
N PRO A 64 2.60 -32.55 -8.44
CA PRO A 64 3.48 -32.54 -7.27
C PRO A 64 4.54 -33.65 -7.40
N PRO A 65 5.83 -33.41 -7.09
CA PRO A 65 6.42 -32.30 -6.33
C PRO A 65 7.01 -31.15 -7.18
N GLY A 66 6.68 -31.07 -8.47
CA GLY A 66 7.16 -30.00 -9.35
C GLY A 66 6.62 -28.62 -8.92
N GLN A 67 7.31 -27.54 -9.34
CA GLN A 67 6.79 -26.18 -9.11
C GLN A 67 5.45 -26.02 -9.81
N ALA A 68 4.45 -25.49 -9.10
CA ALA A 68 3.15 -25.20 -9.68
C ALA A 68 3.32 -24.27 -10.89
N ASN A 69 2.93 -24.75 -12.06
CA ASN A 69 3.12 -24.04 -13.32
C ASN A 69 1.92 -24.29 -14.22
N GLY A 70 1.46 -23.25 -14.90
CA GLY A 70 0.28 -23.32 -15.76
C GLY A 70 -0.35 -21.95 -15.99
N PRO A 71 -1.13 -21.78 -17.06
CA PRO A 71 -1.72 -20.49 -17.42
C PRO A 71 -2.61 -19.92 -16.29
N TRP A 72 -3.34 -20.77 -15.57
CA TRP A 72 -4.19 -20.36 -14.45
C TRP A 72 -3.42 -19.89 -13.20
N VAL A 73 -2.27 -20.54 -12.91
CA VAL A 73 -1.38 -20.13 -11.82
C VAL A 73 -0.81 -18.74 -12.13
N TRP A 74 -0.28 -18.56 -13.35
CA TRP A 74 0.27 -17.27 -13.78
C TRP A 74 -0.79 -16.17 -13.84
N PHE A 75 -1.99 -16.47 -14.34
CA PHE A 75 -3.11 -15.52 -14.32
C PHE A 75 -3.45 -15.07 -12.90
N SER A 76 -3.54 -16.00 -11.95
CA SER A 76 -3.84 -15.68 -10.54
C SER A 76 -2.74 -14.83 -9.89
N ILE A 77 -1.47 -15.15 -10.17
CA ILE A 77 -0.32 -14.36 -9.73
C ILE A 77 -0.38 -12.93 -10.30
N ILE A 78 -0.65 -12.80 -11.60
CA ILE A 78 -0.74 -11.49 -12.28
C ILE A 78 -1.85 -10.65 -11.65
N VAL A 79 -3.03 -11.22 -11.38
CA VAL A 79 -4.14 -10.50 -10.74
C VAL A 79 -3.75 -9.98 -9.35
N VAL A 80 -3.20 -10.84 -8.50
CA VAL A 80 -2.82 -10.45 -7.13
C VAL A 80 -1.67 -9.42 -7.14
N LEU A 81 -0.68 -9.59 -8.00
CA LEU A 81 0.41 -8.63 -8.16
C LEU A 81 -0.08 -7.29 -8.72
N PHE A 82 -0.98 -7.33 -9.69
CA PHE A 82 -1.57 -6.12 -10.27
C PHE A 82 -2.30 -5.31 -9.18
N LEU A 83 -3.10 -5.95 -8.35
CA LEU A 83 -3.76 -5.31 -7.21
C LEU A 83 -2.73 -4.67 -6.25
N GLN A 84 -1.71 -5.42 -5.84
CA GLN A 84 -0.68 -4.92 -4.92
C GLN A 84 0.14 -3.75 -5.50
N VAL A 85 0.59 -3.87 -6.74
CA VAL A 85 1.40 -2.85 -7.40
C VAL A 85 0.57 -1.59 -7.60
N THR A 86 -0.67 -1.73 -8.07
CA THR A 86 -1.59 -0.59 -8.23
C THR A 86 -1.84 0.09 -6.89
N ALA A 87 -2.18 -0.67 -5.85
CA ALA A 87 -2.40 -0.13 -4.51
C ALA A 87 -1.20 0.71 -4.04
N ARG A 88 0.01 0.13 -4.03
CA ARG A 88 1.23 0.82 -3.58
C ARG A 88 1.57 2.06 -4.41
N THR A 89 1.43 1.96 -5.73
CA THR A 89 1.72 3.06 -6.67
C THR A 89 0.89 4.30 -6.37
N PHE A 90 -0.35 4.15 -5.90
CA PHE A 90 -1.20 5.27 -5.54
C PHE A 90 -1.09 5.66 -4.07
N THR A 91 -1.07 4.70 -3.15
CA THR A 91 -1.13 5.01 -1.72
C THR A 91 0.14 5.63 -1.18
N LEU A 92 1.31 5.23 -1.68
CA LEU A 92 2.59 5.76 -1.18
C LEU A 92 2.76 7.26 -1.45
N PRO A 93 2.64 7.75 -2.70
CA PRO A 93 2.77 9.18 -2.97
C PRO A 93 1.61 9.99 -2.35
N THR A 94 0.37 9.50 -2.39
CA THR A 94 -0.75 10.22 -1.74
C THR A 94 -0.54 10.36 -0.22
N SER A 95 0.02 9.35 0.46
CA SER A 95 0.36 9.46 1.88
C SER A 95 1.35 10.59 2.15
N ILE A 96 2.36 10.75 1.28
CA ILE A 96 3.37 11.81 1.40
C ILE A 96 2.73 13.18 1.17
N ILE A 97 1.84 13.31 0.18
CA ILE A 97 1.13 14.56 -0.10
C ILE A 97 0.21 14.92 1.07
N LEU A 98 -0.53 13.96 1.63
CA LEU A 98 -1.38 14.19 2.81
C LEU A 98 -0.56 14.67 4.01
N LEU A 99 0.60 14.07 4.27
CA LEU A 99 1.51 14.54 5.33
C LEU A 99 2.02 15.97 5.06
N ASN A 100 2.30 16.30 3.80
CA ASN A 100 2.69 17.66 3.42
C ASN A 100 1.55 18.65 3.66
N ASN A 101 0.33 18.31 3.24
CA ASN A 101 -0.86 19.13 3.43
C ASN A 101 -1.27 19.29 4.90
N CYS A 102 -0.88 18.35 5.78
CA CYS A 102 -1.02 18.50 7.23
C CYS A 102 0.01 19.43 7.87
N SER A 103 1.03 19.89 7.13
CA SER A 103 2.11 20.73 7.67
C SER A 103 1.77 22.21 7.53
N PRO A 104 1.47 22.93 8.63
CA PRO A 104 1.04 24.33 8.57
C PRO A 104 2.15 25.32 8.21
N HIS A 105 3.41 24.92 8.38
CA HIS A 105 4.56 25.75 8.07
C HIS A 105 5.76 24.88 7.68
N PRO A 106 6.64 25.32 6.75
CA PRO A 106 7.84 24.58 6.35
C PRO A 106 8.78 24.21 7.51
N SER A 107 8.76 24.98 8.61
CA SER A 107 9.58 24.70 9.81
C SER A 107 9.17 23.43 10.57
N VAL A 108 7.92 22.98 10.45
CA VAL A 108 7.42 21.75 11.10
C VAL A 108 7.31 20.57 10.14
N LEU A 109 7.51 20.80 8.85
CA LEU A 109 7.47 19.77 7.80
C LEU A 109 8.45 18.63 8.11
N GLY A 110 9.68 18.96 8.49
CA GLY A 110 10.68 17.95 8.87
C GLY A 110 10.25 17.07 10.05
N THR A 111 9.59 17.65 11.05
CA THR A 111 9.06 16.93 12.21
C THR A 111 7.93 15.98 11.83
N ILE A 112 6.97 16.45 11.01
CA ILE A 112 5.84 15.62 10.55
C ILE A 112 6.34 14.44 9.72
N HIS A 113 7.27 14.67 8.78
CA HIS A 113 7.89 13.59 8.03
C HIS A 113 8.71 12.65 8.93
N GLY A 114 9.41 13.19 9.93
CA GLY A 114 10.17 12.40 10.92
C GLY A 114 9.29 11.46 11.75
N ILE A 115 8.15 11.95 12.24
CA ILE A 115 7.14 11.13 12.93
C ILE A 115 6.57 10.08 11.98
N GLY A 116 6.16 10.48 10.78
CA GLY A 116 5.61 9.57 9.78
C GLY A 116 6.57 8.44 9.41
N GLN A 117 7.85 8.75 9.19
CA GLN A 117 8.87 7.74 8.88
C GLN A 117 9.19 6.85 10.09
N SER A 118 9.23 7.40 11.31
CA SER A 118 9.43 6.61 12.54
C SER A 118 8.32 5.58 12.73
N VAL A 119 7.05 6.02 12.61
CA VAL A 119 5.88 5.14 12.69
C VAL A 119 5.93 4.07 11.58
N SER A 120 6.21 4.49 10.34
CA SER A 120 6.32 3.58 9.20
C SER A 120 7.42 2.53 9.41
N SER A 121 8.56 2.93 9.98
CA SER A 121 9.68 2.02 10.28
C SER A 121 9.32 1.03 11.39
N ALA A 122 8.67 1.49 12.46
CA ALA A 122 8.20 0.63 13.54
C ALA A 122 7.26 -0.48 13.01
N PHE A 123 6.26 -0.12 12.19
CA PHE A 123 5.38 -1.11 11.59
C PHE A 123 6.08 -2.05 10.60
N ARG A 124 7.09 -1.57 9.85
CA ARG A 124 7.91 -2.47 8.99
C ARG A 124 8.74 -3.47 9.78
N THR A 125 9.13 -3.14 11.01
CA THR A 125 9.80 -4.08 11.92
C THR A 125 8.83 -5.07 12.55
N ILE A 126 7.67 -4.57 13.01
CA ILE A 126 6.68 -5.37 13.74
C ILE A 126 5.90 -6.30 12.80
N GLY A 127 5.58 -5.84 11.59
CA GLY A 127 4.76 -6.57 10.62
C GLY A 127 5.27 -8.00 10.34
N PRO A 128 6.54 -8.18 9.92
CA PRO A 128 7.12 -9.50 9.66
C PRO A 128 7.10 -10.44 10.87
N ILE A 129 7.25 -9.92 12.09
CA ILE A 129 7.23 -10.70 13.32
C ILE A 129 5.85 -11.35 13.48
N PHE A 130 4.78 -10.54 13.46
CA PHE A 130 3.43 -11.06 13.59
C PHE A 130 3.01 -11.93 12.40
N SER A 131 3.27 -11.48 11.17
CA SER A 131 2.91 -12.26 9.98
C SER A 131 3.64 -13.59 9.91
N GLY A 132 4.89 -13.64 10.35
CA GLY A 132 5.69 -14.86 10.42
C GLY A 132 5.14 -15.84 11.45
N SER A 133 4.80 -15.35 12.66
CA SER A 133 4.16 -16.16 13.70
C SER A 133 2.79 -16.70 13.25
N TRP A 134 1.94 -15.88 12.62
CA TRP A 134 0.65 -16.32 12.08
C TRP A 134 0.81 -17.33 10.96
N TYR A 135 1.81 -17.15 10.10
CA TYR A 135 2.13 -18.10 9.03
C TYR A 135 2.61 -19.44 9.58
N GLY A 136 3.49 -19.43 10.58
CA GLY A 136 3.94 -20.63 11.28
C GLY A 136 2.78 -21.39 11.91
N TYR A 137 1.92 -20.69 12.66
CA TYR A 137 0.72 -21.30 13.24
C TYR A 137 -0.24 -21.84 12.16
N GLY A 138 -0.40 -21.10 11.05
CA GLY A 138 -1.18 -21.54 9.90
C GLY A 138 -0.64 -22.84 9.27
N LEU A 139 0.68 -23.03 9.23
CA LEU A 139 1.29 -24.29 8.79
C LEU A 139 1.01 -25.44 9.74
N ASP A 140 1.09 -25.22 11.06
CA ASP A 140 0.85 -26.25 12.08
C ASP A 140 -0.58 -26.81 12.01
N ILE A 141 -1.57 -25.95 11.73
CA ILE A 141 -2.97 -26.36 11.53
C ILE A 141 -3.29 -26.79 10.09
N GLY A 142 -2.31 -26.79 9.19
CA GLY A 142 -2.47 -27.17 7.77
C GLY A 142 -3.23 -26.15 6.91
N MET A 143 -3.38 -24.90 7.37
CA MET A 143 -4.16 -23.84 6.71
C MET A 143 -3.30 -22.61 6.41
N VAL A 144 -2.55 -22.66 5.31
CA VAL A 144 -1.68 -21.55 4.84
C VAL A 144 -2.45 -20.23 4.64
N GLY A 145 -3.74 -20.30 4.29
CA GLY A 145 -4.59 -19.12 4.11
C GLY A 145 -4.87 -18.32 5.38
N PHE A 146 -4.70 -18.92 6.55
CA PHE A 146 -5.00 -18.28 7.84
C PHE A 146 -4.24 -16.96 8.03
N ALA A 147 -2.92 -16.97 7.81
CA ALA A 147 -2.10 -15.78 7.96
C ALA A 147 -2.48 -14.67 6.97
N TRP A 148 -2.82 -15.04 5.73
CA TRP A 148 -3.25 -14.10 4.71
C TRP A 148 -4.57 -13.42 5.07
N TRP A 149 -5.53 -14.15 5.62
CA TRP A 149 -6.80 -13.58 6.07
C TRP A 149 -6.63 -12.65 7.27
N LEU A 150 -5.72 -12.96 8.20
CA LEU A 150 -5.38 -12.03 9.29
C LEU A 150 -4.74 -10.73 8.77
N ILE A 151 -3.82 -10.82 7.81
CA ILE A 151 -3.21 -9.63 7.19
C ILE A 151 -4.26 -8.84 6.39
N ALA A 152 -5.19 -9.52 5.72
CA ALA A 152 -6.32 -8.88 5.05
C ALA A 152 -7.19 -8.13 6.07
N LEU A 153 -7.49 -8.73 7.22
CA LEU A 153 -8.22 -8.09 8.31
C LEU A 153 -7.50 -6.85 8.86
N VAL A 154 -6.19 -6.94 9.09
CA VAL A 154 -5.37 -5.77 9.47
C VAL A 154 -5.47 -4.64 8.42
N SER A 155 -5.49 -5.01 7.15
CA SER A 155 -5.60 -4.04 6.05
C SER A 155 -6.99 -3.40 5.97
N VAL A 156 -8.05 -4.12 6.37
CA VAL A 156 -9.39 -3.54 6.52
C VAL A 156 -9.40 -2.46 7.60
N PHE A 157 -8.74 -2.67 8.74
CA PHE A 157 -8.60 -1.60 9.75
C PHE A 157 -7.87 -0.37 9.19
N GLY A 158 -6.84 -0.57 8.36
CA GLY A 158 -6.18 0.52 7.63
C GLY A 158 -7.14 1.26 6.69
N CYS A 159 -8.02 0.54 5.99
CA CYS A 159 -9.05 1.16 5.14
C CYS A 159 -10.07 1.95 5.96
N ILE A 160 -10.51 1.43 7.10
CA ILE A 160 -11.40 2.13 8.02
C ILE A 160 -10.75 3.41 8.52
N ALA A 161 -9.47 3.35 8.94
CA ALA A 161 -8.71 4.53 9.34
C ALA A 161 -8.61 5.56 8.19
N ALA A 162 -8.42 5.11 6.96
CA ALA A 162 -8.37 5.99 5.79
C ALA A 162 -9.68 6.72 5.51
N ILE A 163 -10.85 6.16 5.86
CA ILE A 163 -12.15 6.86 5.71
C ILE A 163 -12.19 8.16 6.52
N PHE A 164 -11.49 8.19 7.67
CA PHE A 164 -11.38 9.39 8.51
C PHE A 164 -10.36 10.41 8.00
N VAL A 165 -9.54 10.06 7.00
CA VAL A 165 -8.60 10.98 6.38
C VAL A 165 -9.37 11.93 5.46
N TYR A 166 -9.22 13.22 5.70
CA TYR A 166 -9.76 14.26 4.84
C TYR A 166 -8.66 15.28 4.51
N GLU A 167 -8.87 16.00 3.42
CA GLU A 167 -7.99 17.08 2.98
C GLU A 167 -8.59 18.39 3.51
N GLY A 168 -7.85 19.10 4.38
CA GLY A 168 -8.24 20.41 4.88
C GLY A 168 -8.12 21.50 3.81
N SER A 169 -8.69 22.68 4.04
CA SER A 169 -8.71 23.77 3.05
C SER A 169 -7.35 24.48 2.86
N GLY A 170 -6.34 24.12 3.66
CA GLY A 170 -5.05 24.79 3.68
C GLY A 170 -5.08 26.22 4.24
N HIS A 171 -6.25 26.73 4.66
CA HIS A 171 -6.46 28.06 5.25
C HIS A 171 -6.93 27.99 6.70
N GLU A 172 -6.70 26.86 7.38
CA GLU A 172 -7.20 26.66 8.75
C GLU A 172 -6.34 27.40 9.79
N ILE A 173 -5.17 27.90 9.38
CA ILE A 173 -4.23 28.64 10.23
C ILE A 173 -3.76 29.86 9.43
N LEU A 174 -4.21 31.05 9.82
CA LEU A 174 -3.72 32.32 9.26
C LEU A 174 -2.33 32.61 9.86
N LEU A 175 -1.35 32.90 9.00
CA LEU A 175 -0.01 33.25 9.46
C LEU A 175 0.03 34.69 9.99
N PRO A 176 0.88 35.01 10.98
CA PRO A 176 1.14 36.40 11.38
C PRO A 176 1.68 37.19 10.17
N GLY A 177 0.87 38.08 9.60
CA GLY A 177 1.15 38.84 8.38
C GLY A 177 0.14 38.62 7.24
N GLU A 178 -0.53 37.47 7.17
CA GLU A 178 -1.65 37.24 6.23
C GLU A 178 -2.95 37.90 6.72
N GLU A 179 -3.08 38.12 8.04
CA GLU A 179 -4.17 38.91 8.63
C GLU A 179 -4.15 40.38 8.17
N GLU A 180 -2.97 40.94 7.89
CA GLU A 180 -2.81 42.33 7.42
C GLU A 180 -3.19 42.50 5.94
N GLU A 181 -3.00 41.47 5.10
CA GLU A 181 -3.47 41.49 3.71
C GLU A 181 -4.99 41.32 3.60
N LEU A 182 -5.60 40.54 4.49
CA LEU A 182 -7.05 40.32 4.56
C LEU A 182 -7.83 41.53 5.11
N THR A 183 -7.22 42.35 5.96
CA THR A 183 -7.84 43.58 6.50
C THR A 183 -7.61 44.83 5.64
N ARG A 184 -6.75 44.75 4.62
CA ARG A 184 -6.40 45.87 3.73
C ARG A 184 -7.19 45.91 2.41
N ASN A 185 -7.97 44.87 2.11
CA ASN A 185 -8.97 44.84 1.01
C ASN A 185 -10.39 45.02 1.56
#